data_AF-A0A0D0B767-F1
#
_entry.id   AF-A0A0D0B767-F1
#
_cell.length_a   1.000
_cell.length_b   1.000
_cell.length_c   1.000
_cell.angle_alpha   90.00
_cell.angle_beta   90.00
_cell.angle_gamma   90.00
#
_symmetry.space_group_name_H-M   'P 1'
#
loop_
_entity.id
_entity.type
_entity.pdbx_description
1 polymer ?
#
loop_
_entity_poly.entity_id
_entity_poly.type
_entity_poly.pdbx_seq_one_letter_code
_entity_poly.pdbx_strand_id
1 'polypeptide(L)'
;MIPPVYEPLPYALSGLDFTQLPVCTQQYLQEAKLASPHAPDANFILAERLNISTALSSGLIKNDLDLVKLRLETVAMASDLEIGIPSQDDLQRHVLAAQECRLKKLLGDVLPERELIFNAFMTKFDALVWVDQQGREHYTPEDWQRHRDALLKPILNNTSQQLVALDNAVIDG
;
A
#
# COMPACT_ATOMS: atom_id res chain seq x y z
N MET A 1 -13.64 5.76 1.40
CA MET A 1 -12.20 5.44 1.36
C MET A 1 -11.77 5.28 -0.11
N ILE A 2 -10.64 5.85 -0.54
CA ILE A 2 -10.14 5.66 -1.92
C ILE A 2 -9.21 4.44 -1.90
N PRO A 3 -9.58 3.32 -2.54
CA PRO A 3 -8.68 2.19 -2.68
C PRO A 3 -7.46 2.64 -3.50
N PRO A 4 -6.25 2.08 -3.26
CA PRO A 4 -5.14 2.31 -4.17
C PRO A 4 -5.60 1.95 -5.60
N VAL A 5 -5.66 2.95 -6.47
CA VAL A 5 -6.04 2.75 -7.87
C VAL A 5 -4.81 2.18 -8.56
N TYR A 6 -4.81 0.87 -8.78
CA TYR A 6 -3.82 0.23 -9.62
C TYR A 6 -4.17 0.53 -11.08
N GLU A 7 -3.40 1.43 -11.69
CA GLU A 7 -3.31 1.53 -13.14
C GLU A 7 -2.25 0.52 -13.61
N PRO A 8 -2.60 -0.46 -14.47
CA PRO A 8 -1.65 -1.45 -14.95
C PRO A 8 -0.63 -0.78 -15.87
N LEU A 9 0.48 -0.35 -15.28
CA LEU A 9 1.67 0.05 -16.02
C LEU A 9 2.33 -1.18 -16.64
N PRO A 10 2.99 -1.04 -17.81
CA PRO A 10 3.79 -2.10 -18.39
C PRO A 10 4.79 -2.67 -17.39
N TYR A 11 4.93 -3.99 -17.37
CA TYR A 11 5.87 -4.64 -16.45
C TYR A 11 7.32 -4.35 -16.86
N ALA A 12 7.98 -3.47 -16.11
CA ALA A 12 9.24 -2.85 -16.51
C ALA A 12 10.49 -3.74 -16.33
N LEU A 13 10.38 -4.84 -15.58
CA LEU A 13 11.55 -5.69 -15.28
C LEU A 13 11.74 -6.83 -16.30
N SER A 14 10.82 -6.98 -17.25
CA SER A 14 10.87 -8.06 -18.23
C SER A 14 12.15 -8.00 -19.06
N GLY A 15 12.91 -9.10 -19.07
CA GLY A 15 14.12 -9.24 -19.88
C GLY A 15 15.35 -8.51 -19.33
N LEU A 16 15.27 -7.96 -18.12
CA LEU A 16 16.42 -7.38 -17.44
C LEU A 16 17.28 -8.46 -16.77
N ASP A 17 18.59 -8.30 -16.83
CA ASP A 17 19.54 -9.04 -15.98
C ASP A 17 19.54 -8.47 -14.56
N PHE A 18 20.04 -9.25 -13.59
CA PHE A 18 20.08 -8.82 -12.17
C PHE A 18 20.73 -7.44 -11.97
N THR A 19 21.84 -7.16 -12.66
CA THR A 19 22.57 -5.88 -12.55
C THR A 19 21.85 -4.69 -13.18
N GLN A 20 20.84 -4.95 -14.03
CA GLN A 20 20.03 -3.93 -14.69
C GLN A 20 18.76 -3.59 -13.89
N LEU A 21 18.43 -4.36 -12.85
CA LEU A 21 17.28 -4.11 -12.00
C LEU A 21 17.44 -2.80 -11.21
N PRO A 22 16.34 -2.13 -10.82
CA PRO A 22 16.39 -1.02 -9.87
C PRO A 22 17.10 -1.41 -8.57
N VAL A 23 17.81 -0.47 -7.95
CA VAL A 23 18.61 -0.72 -6.73
C VAL A 23 17.77 -1.34 -5.60
N CYS A 24 16.57 -0.82 -5.37
CA CYS A 24 15.67 -1.33 -4.33
C CYS A 24 15.23 -2.79 -4.60
N THR A 25 15.06 -3.15 -5.88
CA THR A 25 14.74 -4.52 -6.32
C THR A 25 15.93 -5.45 -6.05
N GLN A 26 17.15 -5.03 -6.42
CA GLN A 26 18.37 -5.80 -6.16
C GLN A 26 18.58 -6.05 -4.67
N GLN A 27 18.45 -5.00 -3.85
CA GLN A 27 18.59 -5.07 -2.39
C GLN A 27 17.60 -6.06 -1.79
N TYR A 28 16.32 -5.95 -2.15
CA TYR A 28 15.30 -6.89 -1.68
C TYR A 28 15.61 -8.34 -2.07
N LEU A 29 15.99 -8.60 -3.32
CA LEU A 29 16.33 -9.96 -3.76
C LEU A 29 17.55 -10.53 -3.02
N GLN A 30 18.53 -9.70 -2.65
CA GLN A 30 19.66 -10.10 -1.83
C GLN A 30 19.25 -10.42 -0.39
N GLU A 31 18.47 -9.54 0.24
CA GLU A 31 17.96 -9.71 1.61
C GLU A 31 17.08 -10.96 1.75
N ALA A 32 16.20 -11.17 0.77
CA ALA A 32 15.32 -12.33 0.69
C ALA A 32 16.05 -13.62 0.26
N LYS A 33 17.35 -13.55 -0.05
CA LYS A 33 18.17 -14.67 -0.55
C LYS A 33 17.59 -15.32 -1.82
N LEU A 34 17.00 -14.50 -2.67
CA LEU A 34 16.43 -14.87 -3.97
C LEU A 34 17.40 -14.63 -5.12
N ALA A 35 18.52 -13.94 -4.87
CA ALA A 35 19.59 -13.78 -5.83
C ALA A 35 20.39 -15.10 -5.99
N SER A 36 20.65 -15.46 -7.26
CA SER A 36 21.48 -16.59 -7.74
C SER A 36 22.73 -16.87 -6.88
N PRO A 37 23.18 -18.13 -6.69
CA PRO A 37 23.51 -19.07 -7.79
C PRO A 37 22.49 -20.17 -8.09
N HIS A 38 21.42 -20.32 -7.30
CA HIS A 38 20.44 -21.38 -7.48
C HIS A 38 19.05 -20.79 -7.67
N ALA A 39 18.30 -21.33 -8.64
CA ALA A 39 16.91 -20.95 -8.86
C ALA A 39 16.12 -21.21 -7.57
N PRO A 40 15.50 -20.18 -6.97
CA PRO A 40 14.78 -20.36 -5.71
C PRO A 40 13.60 -21.33 -5.89
N ASP A 41 13.35 -22.15 -4.86
CA ASP A 41 12.23 -23.08 -4.85
C ASP A 41 10.90 -22.33 -5.07
N ALA A 42 10.04 -22.84 -5.94
CA ALA A 42 8.71 -22.30 -6.18
C ALA A 42 7.89 -22.16 -4.89
N ASN A 43 8.07 -23.07 -3.93
CA ASN A 43 7.44 -22.96 -2.61
C ASN A 43 7.94 -21.76 -1.81
N PHE A 44 9.22 -21.43 -1.95
CA PHE A 44 9.83 -20.27 -1.29
C PHE A 44 9.31 -18.96 -1.89
N ILE A 45 9.23 -18.86 -3.22
CA ILE A 45 8.65 -17.69 -3.91
C ILE A 45 7.18 -17.49 -3.50
N LEU A 46 6.40 -18.57 -3.42
CA LEU A 46 5.01 -18.53 -2.99
C LEU A 46 4.86 -18.07 -1.53
N ALA A 47 5.70 -18.59 -0.63
CA ALA A 47 5.72 -18.18 0.77
C ALA A 47 6.09 -16.71 0.93
N GLU A 48 7.07 -16.23 0.17
CA GLU A 48 7.48 -14.83 0.22
C GLU A 48 6.41 -13.90 -0.37
N ARG A 49 5.71 -14.33 -1.43
CA ARG A 49 4.56 -13.59 -1.97
C ARG A 49 3.44 -13.45 -0.93
N LEU A 50 3.17 -14.51 -0.17
CA LEU A 50 2.20 -14.46 0.94
C LEU A 50 2.67 -13.49 2.03
N ASN A 51 3.93 -13.56 2.43
CA ASN A 51 4.53 -12.69 3.44
C ASN A 51 4.38 -11.21 3.10
N ILE A 52 4.79 -10.80 1.88
CA ILE A 52 4.68 -9.41 1.45
C ILE A 52 3.22 -8.95 1.30
N SER A 53 2.31 -9.86 0.93
CA SER A 53 0.87 -9.57 0.83
C SER A 53 0.26 -9.34 2.22
N THR A 54 0.64 -10.15 3.22
CA THR A 54 0.22 -9.93 4.61
C THR A 54 0.78 -8.61 5.14
N ALA A 55 2.05 -8.30 4.86
CA ALA A 55 2.66 -7.04 5.26
C ALA A 55 1.94 -5.82 4.65
N LEU A 56 1.54 -5.90 3.38
CA LEU A 56 0.71 -4.89 2.71
C LEU A 56 -0.61 -4.68 3.47
N SER A 57 -1.38 -5.75 3.69
CA SER A 57 -2.66 -5.68 4.39
C SER A 57 -2.51 -5.08 5.78
N SER A 58 -1.56 -5.58 6.59
CA SER A 58 -1.35 -5.08 7.96
C SER A 58 -0.89 -3.61 7.98
N GLY A 59 -0.01 -3.21 7.06
CA GLY A 59 0.43 -1.83 6.93
C GLY A 59 -0.72 -0.88 6.59
N LEU A 60 -1.54 -1.26 5.59
CA LEU A 60 -2.68 -0.43 5.17
C LEU A 60 -3.79 -0.39 6.23
N ILE A 61 -4.04 -1.47 6.97
CA ILE A 61 -5.00 -1.48 8.08
C ILE A 61 -4.59 -0.46 9.16
N LYS A 62 -3.30 -0.46 9.55
CA LYS A 62 -2.80 0.51 10.53
C LYS A 62 -2.98 1.95 10.03
N ASN A 63 -2.64 2.19 8.77
CA ASN A 63 -2.79 3.50 8.13
C ASN A 63 -4.27 3.95 8.04
N ASP A 64 -5.18 3.02 7.75
CA ASP A 64 -6.62 3.30 7.70
C ASP A 64 -7.23 3.57 9.08
N LEU A 65 -6.74 2.93 10.15
CA LEU A 65 -7.14 3.27 11.50
C LEU A 65 -6.81 4.74 11.85
N ASP A 66 -5.65 5.24 11.40
CA ASP A 66 -5.28 6.65 11.55
C ASP A 66 -6.21 7.59 10.75
N LEU A 67 -6.60 7.20 9.53
CA LEU A 67 -7.59 7.94 8.73
C LEU A 67 -8.95 8.00 9.41
N VAL A 68 -9.43 6.86 9.92
CA VAL A 68 -10.71 6.77 10.62
C VAL A 68 -10.71 7.64 11.88
N LYS A 69 -9.62 7.61 12.65
CA LYS A 69 -9.46 8.48 13.83
C LYS A 69 -9.54 9.97 13.45
N LEU A 70 -8.84 10.39 12.40
CA LEU A 70 -8.89 11.76 11.89
C LEU A 70 -10.30 12.16 11.44
N ARG A 71 -11.06 11.24 10.84
CA ARG A 71 -12.46 11.46 10.46
C ARG A 71 -13.34 11.67 11.69
N LEU A 72 -13.24 10.79 12.70
CA LEU A 72 -14.03 10.89 13.93
C LEU A 72 -13.76 12.20 14.68
N GLU A 73 -12.49 12.62 14.78
CA GLU A 73 -12.11 13.93 15.35
C GLU A 73 -12.73 15.10 14.57
N THR A 74 -12.92 14.95 13.26
CA THR A 74 -13.57 15.96 12.40
C THR A 74 -15.06 16.04 12.65
N VAL A 75 -15.73 14.89 12.76
CA VAL A 75 -17.17 14.82 13.07
C VAL A 75 -17.45 15.39 14.46
N ALA A 76 -16.69 14.99 15.48
CA ALA A 76 -16.87 15.47 16.86
C ALA A 76 -16.79 17.00 16.95
N MET A 77 -15.81 17.61 16.28
CA MET A 77 -15.68 19.07 16.26
C MET A 77 -16.81 19.78 15.52
N ALA A 78 -17.36 19.18 14.47
CA ALA A 78 -18.53 19.73 13.79
C ALA A 78 -19.76 19.70 14.71
N SER A 79 -19.93 18.65 15.50
CA SER A 79 -21.00 18.54 16.50
C SER A 79 -20.83 19.51 17.69
N ASP A 80 -19.61 19.70 18.18
CA ASP A 80 -19.32 20.65 19.28
C ASP A 80 -19.63 22.11 18.88
N LEU A 81 -19.44 22.45 17.59
CA LEU A 81 -19.81 23.73 17.01
C LEU A 81 -21.33 23.98 16.98
N GLU A 82 -22.15 22.92 16.93
CA GLU A 82 -23.61 23.02 16.95
C GLU A 82 -24.18 23.23 18.37
N ILE A 83 -23.45 22.84 19.41
CA ILE A 83 -23.96 22.72 20.78
C ILE A 83 -23.55 23.91 21.70
N GLY A 84 -22.50 24.67 21.38
CA GLY A 84 -22.00 25.75 22.25
C GLY A 84 -21.72 27.08 21.55
N ILE A 85 -22.02 28.21 22.22
CA ILE A 85 -21.64 29.56 21.78
C ILE A 85 -20.52 30.12 22.70
N PRO A 86 -19.24 29.84 22.42
CA PRO A 86 -18.12 30.65 22.88
C PRO A 86 -18.00 31.93 22.04
N SER A 87 -17.21 32.92 22.50
CA SER A 87 -16.91 34.11 21.69
C SER A 87 -16.31 33.71 20.33
N GLN A 88 -16.83 34.33 19.28
CA GLN A 88 -16.60 33.93 17.88
C GLN A 88 -15.10 33.90 17.51
N ASP A 89 -14.30 34.83 18.03
CA ASP A 89 -12.89 35.02 17.65
C ASP A 89 -11.90 34.02 18.28
N ASP A 90 -12.14 33.57 19.51
CA ASP A 90 -11.27 32.58 20.17
C ASP A 90 -11.62 31.16 19.69
N LEU A 91 -12.92 30.87 19.51
CA LEU A 91 -13.39 29.60 18.96
C LEU A 91 -12.88 29.39 17.53
N GLN A 92 -12.94 30.42 16.68
CA GLN A 92 -12.49 30.34 15.30
C GLN A 92 -10.97 30.08 15.21
N ARG A 93 -10.16 30.70 16.09
CA ARG A 93 -8.72 30.43 16.15
C ARG A 93 -8.40 28.99 16.58
N HIS A 94 -9.08 28.47 17.60
CA HIS A 94 -8.86 27.10 18.05
C HIS A 94 -9.30 26.06 17.01
N VAL A 95 -10.43 26.29 16.35
CA VAL A 95 -10.93 25.40 15.29
C VAL A 95 -9.98 25.39 14.09
N LEU A 96 -9.51 26.56 13.64
CA LEU A 96 -8.56 26.68 12.55
C LEU A 96 -7.23 25.98 12.87
N ALA A 97 -6.67 26.20 14.06
CA ALA A 97 -5.43 25.54 14.48
C ALA A 97 -5.56 24.02 14.54
N ALA A 98 -6.69 23.51 15.05
CA ALA A 98 -6.97 22.08 15.10
C ALA A 98 -7.19 21.48 13.70
N GLN A 99 -7.82 22.20 12.78
CA GLN A 99 -7.96 21.79 11.38
C GLN A 99 -6.60 21.77 10.66
N GLU A 100 -5.77 22.79 10.86
CA GLU A 100 -4.43 22.86 10.27
C GLU A 100 -3.56 21.70 10.77
N CYS A 101 -3.59 21.40 12.07
CA CYS A 101 -2.86 20.25 12.64
C CYS A 101 -3.30 18.92 12.03
N ARG A 102 -4.61 18.74 11.80
CA ARG A 102 -5.15 17.52 11.20
C ARG A 102 -4.82 17.41 9.72
N LEU A 103 -4.90 18.49 8.96
CA LEU A 103 -4.47 18.50 7.56
C LEU A 103 -2.97 18.21 7.45
N LYS A 104 -2.14 18.74 8.36
CA LYS A 104 -0.72 18.38 8.44
C LYS A 104 -0.52 16.89 8.71
N LYS A 105 -1.24 16.30 9.67
CA LYS A 105 -1.14 14.86 9.93
C LYS A 105 -1.62 14.03 8.74
N LEU A 106 -2.74 14.40 8.11
CA LEU A 106 -3.30 13.68 6.97
C LEU A 106 -2.37 13.74 5.74
N LEU A 107 -1.97 14.94 5.33
CA LEU A 107 -1.21 15.17 4.10
C LEU A 107 0.30 14.94 4.29
N GLY A 108 0.81 15.16 5.50
CA GLY A 108 2.23 15.04 5.82
C GLY A 108 2.64 13.64 6.29
N ASP A 109 1.74 12.90 6.93
CA ASP A 109 2.06 11.60 7.52
C ASP A 109 1.24 10.46 6.90
N VAL A 110 -0.08 10.52 7.02
CA VAL A 110 -0.93 9.35 6.74
C VAL A 110 -0.97 9.00 5.25
N LEU A 111 -1.21 9.97 4.37
CA LEU A 111 -1.23 9.72 2.92
C LEU A 111 0.15 9.34 2.36
N PRO A 112 1.25 10.03 2.71
CA PRO A 112 2.60 9.61 2.34
C PRO A 112 2.95 8.20 2.82
N GLU A 113 2.62 7.84 4.07
CA GLU A 113 2.89 6.51 4.60
C GLU A 113 2.13 5.43 3.80
N ARG A 114 0.87 5.71 3.41
CA ARG A 114 0.09 4.81 2.55
C ARG A 114 0.78 4.53 1.22
N GLU A 115 1.27 5.59 0.57
CA GLU A 115 1.98 5.50 -0.70
C GLU A 115 3.30 4.73 -0.53
N LEU A 116 4.05 4.99 0.54
CA LEU A 116 5.28 4.26 0.87
C LEU A 116 5.03 2.76 1.05
N ILE A 117 3.97 2.38 1.80
CA ILE A 117 3.56 0.99 2.01
C ILE A 117 3.26 0.32 0.65
N PHE A 118 2.48 1.00 -0.20
CA PHE A 118 2.09 0.46 -1.50
C PHE A 118 3.31 0.32 -2.44
N ASN A 119 4.15 1.35 -2.56
CA ASN A 119 5.33 1.34 -3.41
C ASN A 119 6.36 0.28 -2.97
N ALA A 120 6.54 0.10 -1.66
CA ALA A 120 7.39 -0.95 -1.12
C ALA A 120 6.86 -2.35 -1.48
N PHE A 121 5.55 -2.56 -1.37
CA PHE A 121 4.92 -3.80 -1.80
C PHE A 121 5.10 -4.04 -3.30
N MET A 122 4.81 -3.05 -4.15
CA MET A 122 4.94 -3.19 -5.60
C MET A 122 6.38 -3.51 -6.02
N THR A 123 7.37 -2.86 -5.41
CA THR A 123 8.79 -3.15 -5.67
C THR A 123 9.14 -4.61 -5.37
N LYS A 124 8.70 -5.11 -4.21
CA LYS A 124 8.96 -6.50 -3.79
C LYS A 124 8.20 -7.50 -4.65
N PHE A 125 6.94 -7.20 -4.96
CA PHE A 125 6.09 -8.05 -5.78
C PHE A 125 6.66 -8.19 -7.20
N ASP A 126 7.05 -7.08 -7.82
CA ASP A 126 7.65 -7.08 -9.16
C ASP A 126 8.99 -7.83 -9.18
N ALA A 127 9.76 -7.75 -8.10
CA ALA A 127 10.97 -8.54 -7.94
C ALA A 127 10.68 -10.05 -7.91
N LEU A 128 9.62 -10.49 -7.21
CA LEU A 128 9.21 -11.90 -7.21
C LEU A 128 8.74 -12.37 -8.59
N VAL A 129 8.01 -11.52 -9.32
CA VAL A 129 7.65 -11.81 -10.72
C VAL A 129 8.90 -11.94 -11.59
N TRP A 130 9.94 -11.12 -11.34
CA TRP A 130 11.20 -11.18 -12.08
C TRP A 130 11.94 -12.49 -11.82
N VAL A 131 11.88 -12.99 -10.58
CA VAL A 131 12.41 -14.31 -10.21
C VAL A 131 11.65 -15.42 -10.93
N ASP A 132 10.32 -15.34 -11.04
CA ASP A 132 9.51 -16.33 -11.79
C ASP A 132 9.91 -16.40 -13.28
N GLN A 133 10.52 -15.34 -13.84
CA GLN A 133 11.03 -15.33 -15.22
C GLN A 133 12.27 -16.18 -15.42
N GLN A 134 13.05 -16.40 -14.36
CA GLN A 134 14.33 -17.09 -14.46
C GLN A 134 14.09 -18.56 -14.87
N GLY A 135 14.50 -18.91 -16.08
CA GLY A 135 14.28 -20.23 -16.68
C GLY A 135 13.04 -20.36 -17.56
N ARG A 136 12.37 -19.26 -17.93
CA ARG A 136 11.22 -19.24 -18.86
C ARG A 136 11.49 -18.36 -20.07
N GLU A 137 12.17 -18.92 -21.05
CA GLU A 137 12.65 -18.21 -22.26
C GLU A 137 11.57 -17.95 -23.32
N HIS A 138 10.37 -18.53 -23.19
CA HIS A 138 9.33 -18.46 -24.24
C HIS A 138 8.26 -17.40 -24.01
N TYR A 139 8.34 -16.65 -22.90
CA TYR A 139 7.32 -15.66 -22.53
C TYR A 139 7.68 -14.30 -23.10
N THR A 140 6.71 -13.65 -23.74
CA THR A 140 6.82 -12.26 -24.18
C THR A 140 6.68 -11.29 -23.01
N PRO A 141 7.10 -10.01 -23.14
CA PRO A 141 6.82 -8.99 -22.13
C PRO A 141 5.33 -8.88 -21.78
N GLU A 142 4.44 -9.05 -22.77
CA GLU A 142 2.99 -9.04 -22.58
C GLU A 142 2.51 -10.24 -21.76
N ASP A 143 3.12 -11.42 -21.93
CA ASP A 143 2.79 -12.60 -21.13
C ASP A 143 3.17 -12.38 -19.66
N TRP A 144 4.31 -11.74 -19.41
CA TRP A 144 4.74 -11.38 -18.06
C TRP A 144 3.87 -10.31 -17.43
N GLN A 145 3.40 -9.34 -18.20
CA GLN A 145 2.42 -8.37 -17.72
C GLN A 145 1.11 -9.07 -17.32
N ARG A 146 0.57 -9.96 -18.16
CA ARG A 146 -0.64 -10.73 -17.82
C ARG A 146 -0.43 -11.61 -16.59
N HIS A 147 0.74 -12.24 -16.47
CA HIS A 147 1.08 -13.06 -15.31
C HIS A 147 1.12 -12.25 -14.01
N ARG A 148 1.83 -11.10 -14.03
CA ARG A 148 1.88 -10.14 -12.93
C ARG A 148 0.48 -9.71 -12.52
N ASP A 149 -0.34 -9.27 -13.47
CA ASP A 149 -1.69 -8.78 -13.21
C ASP A 149 -2.60 -9.87 -12.63
N ALA A 150 -2.49 -11.10 -13.13
CA ALA A 150 -3.26 -12.24 -12.63
C ALA A 150 -2.90 -12.60 -11.17
N LEU A 151 -1.63 -12.47 -10.79
CA LEU A 151 -1.17 -12.69 -9.42
C LEU A 151 -1.54 -11.52 -8.50
N LEU A 152 -1.46 -10.29 -9.00
CA LEU A 152 -1.63 -9.07 -8.21
C LEU A 152 -3.10 -8.77 -7.89
N LYS A 153 -3.99 -8.94 -8.87
CA LYS A 153 -5.42 -8.62 -8.75
C LYS A 153 -6.10 -9.25 -7.52
N PRO A 154 -5.96 -10.56 -7.22
CA PRO A 154 -6.60 -11.14 -6.04
C PRO A 154 -6.07 -10.55 -4.73
N ILE A 155 -4.79 -10.17 -4.66
CA ILE A 155 -4.17 -9.54 -3.47
C ILE A 155 -4.77 -8.17 -3.24
N LEU A 156 -4.82 -7.33 -4.29
CA LEU A 156 -5.39 -5.98 -4.19
C LEU A 156 -6.89 -6.00 -3.88
N ASN A 157 -7.63 -6.95 -4.46
CA ASN A 157 -9.05 -7.13 -4.17
C ASN A 157 -9.29 -7.52 -2.71
N ASN A 158 -8.55 -8.51 -2.20
CA ASN A 158 -8.68 -8.95 -0.81
C ASN A 158 -8.33 -7.81 0.14
N THR A 159 -7.21 -7.13 -0.11
CA THR A 159 -6.78 -5.97 0.67
C THR A 159 -7.86 -4.89 0.68
N SER A 160 -8.41 -4.52 -0.48
CA SER A 160 -9.48 -3.53 -0.58
C SER A 160 -10.74 -3.93 0.20
N GLN A 161 -11.13 -5.22 0.15
CA GLN A 161 -12.26 -5.74 0.92
C GLN A 161 -12.03 -5.64 2.43
N GLN A 162 -10.83 -5.97 2.91
CA GLN A 162 -10.48 -5.86 4.32
C GLN A 162 -10.56 -4.41 4.82
N LEU A 163 -10.05 -3.47 4.03
CA LEU A 163 -10.06 -2.05 4.38
C LEU A 163 -11.50 -1.47 4.37
N VAL A 164 -12.34 -1.85 3.42
CA VAL A 164 -13.77 -1.47 3.41
C VAL A 164 -14.51 -2.05 4.62
N ALA A 165 -14.25 -3.32 4.96
CA ALA A 165 -14.86 -3.96 6.13
C ALA A 165 -14.46 -3.24 7.43
N LEU A 166 -13.21 -2.79 7.54
CA LEU A 166 -12.73 -2.01 8.66
C LEU A 166 -13.46 -0.68 8.80
N ASP A 167 -13.64 0.07 7.70
CA ASP A 167 -14.34 1.36 7.70
C ASP A 167 -15.80 1.19 8.14
N ASN A 168 -16.50 0.16 7.62
CA ASN A 168 -17.87 -0.14 8.01
C ASN A 168 -17.99 -0.54 9.49
N ALA A 169 -17.07 -1.37 9.99
CA ALA A 169 -17.09 -1.82 11.39
C ALA A 169 -16.94 -0.66 12.39
N VAL A 170 -16.26 0.43 12.01
CA VAL A 170 -16.14 1.63 12.85
C VAL A 170 -17.33 2.60 12.69
N ILE A 171 -18.11 2.48 11.62
CA ILE A 171 -19.36 3.25 11.44
C ILE A 171 -20.51 2.63 12.23
N ASP A 172 -20.55 1.29 12.31
CA ASP A 172 -21.64 0.53 12.94
C ASP A 172 -21.46 0.29 14.45
N GLY A 173 -20.29 0.62 15.01
CA GLY A 173 -19.93 0.41 16.43
C GLY A 173 -19.86 1.70 17.22
#